data_AF-A0A7S1UQ29-F1
#
_entry.id   AF-A0A7S1UQ29-F1
#
_cell.length_a   1.000
_cell.length_b   1.000
_cell.length_c   1.000
_cell.angle_alpha   90.00
_cell.angle_beta   90.00
_cell.angle_gamma   90.00
#
_symmetry.space_group_name_H-M   'P 1'
#
loop_
_entity.id
_entity.type
_entity.pdbx_description
1 polymer ?
#
loop_
_entity_poly.entity_id
_entity_poly.type
_entity_poly.pdbx_seq_one_letter_code
_entity_poly.pdbx_strand_id
1 'polypeptide(L)'
;KKRTNPAEAIYAIPELASFGRVLRSSKSAPLTEAETEYVVRCTKHILQDYIVLQFSIENTVEDQRLESVSVVIDLLDDTCDVEVVGEMDAQSIHYGETKDCFVVLKRMDLSNLPIVFSCDMNFACILLDLESDGDDIESIDEEYQLENLEIAFSDFVSKTTPPDFRNVWNNLSEDGAHECHGSYELQCESISEALPAVIGAFGMQPCDGTERISSPDVQGHMLHMSATFDGVSHILARAKLVQRSKIVIMKLMVRSKNEDAAKLVVESL
;
A
#
# COMPACT_ATOMS: atom_id res chain seq x y z
N LYS A 1 17.08 -3.42 -15.94
CA LYS A 1 16.06 -2.37 -15.72
C LYS A 1 16.59 -1.42 -14.66
N LYS A 2 16.81 -0.13 -14.97
CA LYS A 2 17.10 0.89 -13.94
C LYS A 2 15.96 0.81 -12.92
N ARG A 3 16.27 0.57 -11.65
CA ARG A 3 15.28 0.77 -10.59
C ARG A 3 15.14 2.27 -10.43
N THR A 4 14.19 2.86 -11.14
CA THR A 4 13.77 4.24 -10.89
C THR A 4 13.20 4.26 -9.49
N ASN A 5 13.73 5.12 -8.62
CA ASN A 5 13.18 5.28 -7.28
C ASN A 5 11.82 5.96 -7.42
N PRO A 6 10.68 5.34 -7.04
CA PRO A 6 9.37 5.95 -7.25
C PRO A 6 9.22 7.33 -6.61
N ALA A 7 9.99 7.60 -5.55
CA ALA A 7 10.01 8.92 -4.91
C ALA A 7 10.59 10.04 -5.80
N GLU A 8 11.30 9.73 -6.90
CA GLU A 8 11.83 10.73 -7.82
C GLU A 8 10.72 11.59 -8.45
N ALA A 9 9.54 11.01 -8.71
CA ALA A 9 8.40 11.75 -9.23
C ALA A 9 7.94 12.86 -8.26
N ILE A 10 7.90 12.56 -6.97
CA ILE A 10 7.53 13.52 -5.91
C ILE A 10 8.54 14.66 -5.83
N TYR A 11 9.84 14.37 -5.90
CA TYR A 11 10.88 15.40 -5.82
C TYR A 11 11.03 16.24 -7.10
N ALA A 12 10.52 15.76 -8.23
CA ALA A 12 10.53 16.51 -9.49
C ALA A 12 9.49 17.65 -9.51
N ILE A 13 8.47 17.57 -8.65
CA ILE A 13 7.37 18.55 -8.57
C ILE A 13 7.59 19.42 -7.31
N PRO A 14 7.92 20.72 -7.44
CA PRO A 14 8.24 21.59 -6.30
C PRO A 14 7.15 21.63 -5.21
N GLU A 15 5.89 21.65 -5.62
CA GLU A 15 4.72 21.65 -4.74
C GLU A 15 4.69 20.38 -3.88
N LEU A 16 4.92 19.21 -4.50
CA LEU A 16 4.95 17.93 -3.78
C LEU A 16 6.21 17.76 -2.92
N ALA A 17 7.37 18.20 -3.42
CA ALA A 17 8.63 18.19 -2.68
C ALA A 17 8.56 19.04 -1.40
N SER A 18 7.70 20.07 -1.38
CA SER A 18 7.51 20.94 -0.22
C SER A 18 6.89 20.25 0.99
N PHE A 19 6.16 19.14 0.80
CA PHE A 19 5.62 18.31 1.89
C PHE A 19 6.69 17.49 2.62
N GLY A 20 7.93 17.49 2.13
CA GLY A 20 9.11 16.97 2.82
C GLY A 20 9.63 15.65 2.26
N ARG A 21 10.39 14.94 3.09
CA ARG A 21 11.08 13.72 2.67
C ARG A 21 10.11 12.54 2.58
N VAL A 22 10.10 11.89 1.43
CA VAL A 22 9.48 10.57 1.24
C VAL A 22 10.24 9.54 2.08
N LEU A 23 9.56 8.99 3.08
CA LEU A 23 10.05 7.89 3.91
C LEU A 23 9.99 6.58 3.13
N ARG A 24 8.92 6.41 2.34
CA ARG A 24 8.66 5.18 1.59
C ARG A 24 7.70 5.41 0.42
N SER A 25 7.82 4.59 -0.61
CA SER A 25 6.82 4.45 -1.66
C SER A 25 6.38 2.99 -1.75
N SER A 26 5.08 2.74 -1.93
CA SER A 26 4.53 1.41 -2.16
C SER A 26 4.92 0.88 -3.54
N LYS A 27 4.57 -0.37 -3.81
CA LYS A 27 4.47 -0.82 -5.21
C LYS A 27 3.21 -0.21 -5.82
N SER A 28 3.26 0.00 -7.13
CA SER A 28 2.09 0.40 -7.91
C SER A 28 1.04 -0.72 -7.90
N ALA A 29 -0.17 -0.40 -7.44
CA ALA A 29 -1.33 -1.27 -7.44
C ALA A 29 -2.29 -0.85 -8.58
N PRO A 30 -2.84 -1.79 -9.38
CA PRO A 30 -3.86 -1.45 -10.36
C PRO A 30 -5.14 -0.99 -9.65
N LEU A 31 -5.84 -0.03 -10.24
CA LEU A 31 -7.20 0.37 -9.85
C LEU A 31 -8.21 0.18 -10.98
N THR A 32 -7.76 -0.38 -12.10
CA THR A 32 -8.60 -0.88 -13.21
C THR A 32 -7.99 -2.16 -13.76
N GLU A 33 -8.79 -2.93 -14.51
CA GLU A 33 -8.30 -4.09 -15.24
C GLU A 33 -7.42 -3.66 -16.43
N ALA A 34 -6.44 -4.50 -16.80
CA ALA A 34 -5.43 -4.15 -17.79
C ALA A 34 -5.95 -4.00 -19.24
N GLU A 35 -7.18 -4.44 -19.52
CA GLU A 35 -7.79 -4.45 -20.86
C GLU A 35 -9.05 -3.56 -20.91
N THR A 36 -9.06 -2.48 -20.11
CA THR A 36 -10.13 -1.47 -20.08
C THR A 36 -9.72 -0.19 -20.79
N GLU A 37 -10.65 0.75 -20.94
CA GLU A 37 -10.46 2.03 -21.63
C GLU A 37 -9.31 2.84 -21.02
N TYR A 38 -9.17 2.77 -19.69
CA TYR A 38 -8.16 3.50 -18.93
C TYR A 38 -7.38 2.56 -18.02
N VAL A 39 -6.06 2.53 -18.14
CA VAL A 39 -5.22 1.78 -17.22
C VAL A 39 -4.78 2.71 -16.10
N VAL A 40 -5.37 2.55 -14.91
CA VAL A 40 -5.10 3.37 -13.74
C VAL A 40 -4.33 2.57 -12.70
N ARG A 41 -3.27 3.15 -12.15
CA ARG A 41 -2.49 2.54 -11.07
C ARG A 41 -2.14 3.56 -10.00
N CYS A 42 -2.23 3.17 -8.73
CA CYS A 42 -1.87 4.01 -7.60
C CYS A 42 -0.50 3.62 -7.01
N THR A 43 0.36 4.60 -6.77
CA THR A 43 1.55 4.49 -5.91
C THR A 43 1.36 5.38 -4.68
N LYS A 44 1.50 4.80 -3.49
CA LYS A 44 1.36 5.50 -2.21
C LYS A 44 2.74 5.95 -1.74
N HIS A 45 2.91 7.24 -1.47
CA HIS A 45 4.14 7.81 -0.94
C HIS A 45 3.92 8.27 0.50
N ILE A 46 4.59 7.62 1.45
CA ILE A 46 4.51 7.93 2.86
C ILE A 46 5.59 8.96 3.21
N LEU A 47 5.17 10.13 3.67
CA LEU A 47 6.03 11.19 4.21
C LEU A 47 5.83 11.28 5.72
N GLN A 48 6.56 12.19 6.38
CA GLN A 48 6.47 12.37 7.83
C GLN A 48 5.05 12.77 8.27
N ASP A 49 4.50 13.81 7.65
CA ASP A 49 3.23 14.43 8.04
C ASP A 49 2.14 14.32 6.95
N TYR A 50 2.46 13.67 5.82
CA TYR A 50 1.58 13.58 4.66
C TYR A 50 1.66 12.21 3.98
N ILE A 51 0.63 11.88 3.23
CA ILE A 51 0.60 10.76 2.28
C ILE A 51 0.27 11.34 0.92
N VAL A 52 1.13 11.11 -0.08
CA VAL A 52 0.86 11.50 -1.47
C VAL A 52 0.44 10.25 -2.23
N LEU A 53 -0.75 10.30 -2.82
CA LEU A 53 -1.30 9.27 -3.70
C LEU A 53 -1.02 9.70 -5.14
N GLN A 54 -0.18 8.95 -5.85
CA GLN A 54 0.12 9.16 -7.27
C GLN A 54 -0.74 8.21 -8.09
N PHE A 55 -1.65 8.75 -8.90
CA PHE A 55 -2.45 7.99 -9.84
C PHE A 55 -1.85 8.13 -11.23
N SER A 56 -1.28 7.05 -11.74
CA SER A 56 -0.73 6.97 -13.10
C SER A 56 -1.82 6.46 -14.02
N ILE A 57 -2.19 7.28 -15.01
CA ILE A 57 -3.37 7.10 -15.85
C ILE A 57 -2.91 7.03 -17.30
N GLU A 58 -3.22 5.92 -17.96
CA GLU A 58 -2.98 5.70 -19.39
C GLU A 58 -4.29 5.69 -20.15
N ASN A 59 -4.40 6.53 -21.17
CA ASN A 59 -5.54 6.54 -22.10
C ASN A 59 -5.30 5.55 -23.22
N THR A 60 -6.15 4.53 -23.36
CA THR A 60 -6.03 3.50 -24.40
C THR A 60 -7.00 3.68 -25.57
N VAL A 61 -7.77 4.77 -25.57
CA VAL A 61 -8.79 5.09 -26.57
C VAL A 61 -8.24 6.12 -27.57
N GLU A 62 -8.27 5.78 -28.86
CA GLU A 62 -7.57 6.51 -29.94
C GLU A 62 -8.28 7.79 -30.40
N ASP A 63 -9.61 7.78 -30.43
CA ASP A 63 -10.46 8.88 -30.91
C ASP A 63 -10.83 9.89 -29.81
N GLN A 64 -10.08 9.91 -28.71
CA GLN A 64 -10.30 10.88 -27.64
C GLN A 64 -9.00 11.31 -26.92
N ARG A 65 -9.08 12.46 -26.26
CA ARG A 65 -8.08 12.98 -25.33
C ARG A 65 -8.76 13.32 -24.00
N LEU A 66 -8.12 12.97 -22.90
CA LEU A 66 -8.61 13.32 -21.57
C LEU A 66 -8.02 14.67 -21.17
N GLU A 67 -8.81 15.59 -20.63
CA GLU A 67 -8.34 16.87 -20.09
C GLU A 67 -8.76 17.06 -18.64
N SER A 68 -7.91 17.77 -17.88
CA SER A 68 -8.13 18.06 -16.45
C SER A 68 -8.46 16.83 -15.62
N VAL A 69 -7.67 15.76 -15.80
CA VAL A 69 -7.92 14.46 -15.16
C VAL A 69 -7.53 14.51 -13.69
N SER A 70 -8.50 14.27 -12.81
CA SER A 70 -8.37 14.21 -11.36
C SER A 70 -8.95 12.91 -10.81
N VAL A 71 -8.58 12.55 -9.59
CA VAL A 71 -9.18 11.42 -8.87
C VAL A 71 -9.71 11.95 -7.54
N VAL A 72 -11.00 11.81 -7.34
CA VAL A 72 -11.65 12.08 -6.06
C VAL A 72 -11.64 10.81 -5.23
N ILE A 73 -11.35 10.94 -3.94
CA ILE A 73 -11.36 9.83 -3.00
C ILE A 73 -12.30 10.15 -1.85
N ASP A 74 -13.12 9.17 -1.49
CA ASP A 74 -14.04 9.25 -0.37
C ASP A 74 -13.84 8.07 0.56
N LEU A 75 -13.89 8.32 1.87
CA LEU A 75 -13.81 7.27 2.86
C LEU A 75 -15.03 6.36 2.77
N LEU A 76 -14.80 5.05 2.75
CA LEU A 76 -15.89 4.07 2.83
C LEU A 76 -16.37 3.82 4.26
N ASP A 77 -15.59 4.23 5.26
CA ASP A 77 -15.91 4.07 6.67
C ASP A 77 -15.62 5.37 7.43
N ASP A 78 -16.55 5.75 8.32
CA ASP A 78 -16.51 6.96 9.14
C ASP A 78 -15.64 6.76 10.40
N THR A 79 -14.83 5.70 10.45
CA THR A 79 -13.99 5.39 11.62
C THR A 79 -12.76 6.29 11.74
N CYS A 80 -12.40 7.03 10.70
CA CYS A 80 -11.23 7.89 10.69
C CYS A 80 -11.51 9.25 10.02
N ASP A 81 -10.79 10.28 10.49
CA ASP A 81 -10.80 11.59 9.84
C ASP A 81 -9.64 11.66 8.83
N VAL A 82 -9.98 11.87 7.56
CA VAL A 82 -9.02 12.15 6.48
C VAL A 82 -9.17 13.59 6.02
N GLU A 83 -8.05 14.30 5.93
CA GLU A 83 -8.01 15.67 5.43
C GLU A 83 -7.22 15.69 4.11
N VAL A 84 -7.92 15.93 3.00
CA VAL A 84 -7.29 16.23 1.70
C VAL A 84 -6.78 17.66 1.74
N VAL A 85 -5.47 17.85 1.55
CA VAL A 85 -4.76 19.14 1.68
C VAL A 85 -4.15 19.63 0.37
N GLY A 86 -4.25 18.86 -0.70
CA GLY A 86 -3.76 19.24 -2.01
C GLY A 86 -4.16 18.24 -3.08
N GLU A 87 -4.37 18.75 -4.29
CA GLU A 87 -4.73 17.97 -5.47
C GLU A 87 -3.96 18.56 -6.67
N MET A 88 -3.57 17.70 -7.61
CA MET A 88 -2.88 18.10 -8.83
C MET A 88 -3.34 17.27 -10.01
N ASP A 89 -3.99 17.91 -10.98
CA ASP A 89 -4.60 17.24 -12.13
C ASP A 89 -3.58 16.95 -13.23
N ALA A 90 -3.78 15.84 -13.94
CA ALA A 90 -3.11 15.60 -15.21
C ALA A 90 -3.80 16.42 -16.31
N GLN A 91 -3.11 17.44 -16.81
CA GLN A 91 -3.71 18.47 -17.67
C GLN A 91 -4.32 17.94 -18.96
N SER A 92 -3.64 17.02 -19.64
CA SER A 92 -4.10 16.47 -20.92
C SER A 92 -3.45 15.14 -21.20
N ILE A 93 -4.18 14.07 -21.49
CA ILE A 93 -3.66 12.71 -21.75
C ILE A 93 -4.15 12.24 -23.12
N HIS A 94 -3.25 12.21 -24.10
CA HIS A 94 -3.57 11.68 -25.42
C HIS A 94 -3.54 10.15 -25.43
N TYR A 95 -4.08 9.55 -26.49
CA TYR A 95 -3.98 8.12 -26.75
C TYR A 95 -2.53 7.60 -26.62
N GLY A 96 -2.36 6.52 -25.85
CA GLY A 96 -1.08 5.87 -25.60
C GLY A 96 -0.13 6.67 -24.68
N GLU A 97 -0.54 7.83 -24.18
CA GLU A 97 0.21 8.55 -23.15
C GLU A 97 -0.19 8.08 -21.75
N THR A 98 0.79 8.09 -20.85
CA THR A 98 0.57 7.94 -19.41
C THR A 98 0.97 9.23 -18.70
N LYS A 99 0.09 9.78 -17.88
CA LYS A 99 0.39 10.94 -17.02
C LYS A 99 -0.11 10.70 -15.60
N ASP A 100 0.45 11.47 -14.68
CA ASP A 100 0.15 11.34 -13.26
C ASP A 100 -0.72 12.49 -12.77
N CYS A 101 -1.75 12.18 -11.98
CA CYS A 101 -2.40 13.12 -11.09
C CYS A 101 -2.14 12.72 -9.62
N PHE A 102 -2.36 13.66 -8.70
CA PHE A 102 -1.98 13.48 -7.30
C PHE A 102 -3.06 13.95 -6.34
N VAL A 103 -3.24 13.19 -5.26
CA VAL A 103 -4.00 13.60 -4.07
C VAL A 103 -3.07 13.58 -2.87
N VAL A 104 -3.08 14.65 -2.08
CA VAL A 104 -2.25 14.80 -0.88
C VAL A 104 -3.15 14.76 0.34
N LEU A 105 -2.92 13.76 1.18
CA LEU A 105 -3.58 13.61 2.46
C LEU A 105 -2.66 14.12 3.57
N LYS A 106 -3.23 14.85 4.52
CA LYS A 106 -2.58 15.01 5.82
C LYS A 106 -2.56 13.68 6.52
N ARG A 107 -1.45 13.38 7.18
CA ARG A 107 -1.31 12.12 7.89
C ARG A 107 -2.31 12.06 9.05
N MET A 108 -3.06 10.98 9.06
CA MET A 108 -4.10 10.66 10.04
C MET A 108 -3.58 9.78 11.17
N ASP A 109 -4.44 9.56 12.18
CA ASP A 109 -4.21 8.53 13.18
C ASP A 109 -4.20 7.14 12.52
N LEU A 110 -3.15 6.38 12.81
CA LEU A 110 -2.94 5.06 12.22
C LEU A 110 -3.68 3.97 12.98
N SER A 111 -4.33 4.29 14.12
CA SER A 111 -5.13 3.37 14.96
C SER A 111 -6.19 2.60 14.17
N ASN A 112 -6.67 3.14 13.05
CA ASN A 112 -7.81 2.63 12.30
C ASN A 112 -7.41 1.94 10.98
N LEU A 113 -6.16 1.51 10.84
CA LEU A 113 -5.72 0.78 9.65
C LEU A 113 -6.36 -0.63 9.58
N PRO A 114 -6.68 -1.14 8.37
CA PRO A 114 -6.57 -0.47 7.08
C PRO A 114 -7.69 0.54 6.84
N ILE A 115 -7.40 1.56 6.03
CA ILE A 115 -8.37 2.57 5.61
C ILE A 115 -8.64 2.38 4.13
N VAL A 116 -9.93 2.36 3.77
CA VAL A 116 -10.39 2.07 2.42
C VAL A 116 -11.15 3.26 1.85
N PHE A 117 -10.78 3.65 0.64
CA PHE A 117 -11.38 4.73 -0.11
C PHE A 117 -12.10 4.20 -1.34
N SER A 118 -13.28 4.73 -1.66
CA SER A 118 -13.73 4.74 -3.06
C SER A 118 -12.90 5.74 -3.84
N CYS A 119 -12.78 5.50 -5.14
CA CYS A 119 -11.98 6.32 -6.03
C CYS A 119 -12.77 6.54 -7.33
N ASP A 120 -12.96 7.79 -7.70
CA ASP A 120 -13.70 8.17 -8.91
C ASP A 120 -12.83 9.13 -9.72
N MET A 121 -12.56 8.76 -10.97
CA MET A 121 -11.75 9.55 -11.90
C MET A 121 -12.65 10.53 -12.65
N ASN A 122 -12.37 11.83 -12.53
CA ASN A 122 -13.12 12.89 -13.18
C ASN A 122 -12.26 13.55 -14.26
N PHE A 123 -12.83 13.76 -15.45
CA PHE A 123 -12.12 14.36 -16.58
C PHE A 123 -13.09 14.93 -17.62
N ALA A 124 -12.59 15.85 -18.45
CA ALA A 124 -13.26 16.23 -19.69
C ALA A 124 -12.76 15.33 -20.82
N CYS A 125 -13.66 14.56 -21.42
CA CYS A 125 -13.40 13.76 -22.60
C CYS A 125 -13.55 14.62 -23.85
N ILE A 126 -12.45 14.84 -24.58
CA ILE A 126 -12.43 15.57 -25.84
C ILE A 126 -12.41 14.57 -26.99
N LEU A 127 -13.52 14.48 -27.74
CA LEU A 127 -13.63 13.62 -28.91
C LEU A 127 -12.87 14.23 -30.10
N LEU A 128 -12.11 13.40 -30.82
CA LEU A 128 -11.24 13.82 -31.92
C LEU A 128 -11.73 13.25 -33.25
N ASP A 129 -11.73 14.08 -34.29
CA ASP A 129 -11.95 13.59 -35.65
C ASP A 129 -10.68 12.97 -36.23
N LEU A 130 -10.61 11.64 -36.24
CA LEU A 130 -9.50 10.90 -36.82
C LEU A 130 -9.37 11.08 -38.34
N GLU A 131 -10.41 11.56 -39.04
CA GLU A 131 -10.38 11.83 -40.48
C GLU A 131 -9.92 13.27 -40.81
N SER A 132 -9.96 14.19 -39.84
CA SER A 132 -9.62 15.62 -40.02
C SER A 132 -8.57 16.10 -39.02
N ASP A 133 -7.28 15.83 -39.30
CA ASP A 133 -6.08 16.33 -38.60
C ASP A 133 -6.13 16.35 -37.03
N GLY A 134 -7.07 15.64 -36.40
CA GLY A 134 -7.30 15.63 -34.95
C GLY A 134 -8.07 16.84 -34.40
N ASP A 135 -8.96 17.46 -35.17
CA ASP A 135 -9.82 18.55 -34.68
C ASP A 135 -10.75 18.07 -33.55
N ASP A 136 -10.92 18.92 -32.53
CA ASP A 136 -11.83 18.66 -31.40
C ASP A 136 -13.30 18.76 -31.87
N ILE A 137 -14.08 17.70 -31.64
CA ILE A 137 -15.50 17.61 -32.05
C ILE A 137 -16.42 18.10 -30.93
N GLU A 138 -16.27 17.49 -29.76
CA GLU A 138 -17.14 17.67 -28.60
C GLU A 138 -16.33 17.45 -27.32
N SER A 139 -16.76 18.12 -26.24
CA SER A 139 -16.21 17.96 -24.90
C SER A 139 -17.31 17.52 -23.96
N ILE A 140 -17.10 16.39 -23.28
CA ILE A 140 -18.07 15.78 -22.37
C ILE A 140 -17.38 15.56 -21.02
N ASP A 141 -17.96 16.09 -19.95
CA ASP A 141 -17.49 15.79 -18.60
C ASP A 141 -17.91 14.36 -18.22
N GLU A 142 -16.95 13.55 -17.81
CA GLU A 142 -17.13 12.14 -17.47
C GLU A 142 -16.58 11.81 -16.08
N GLU A 143 -17.22 10.81 -15.46
CA GLU A 143 -16.82 10.19 -14.20
C GLU A 143 -16.64 8.69 -14.45
N TYR A 144 -15.49 8.15 -14.05
CA TYR A 144 -15.15 6.74 -14.21
C TYR A 144 -14.76 6.14 -12.87
N GLN A 145 -15.58 5.20 -12.40
CA GLN A 145 -15.39 4.53 -11.13
C GLN A 145 -14.17 3.59 -11.16
N LEU A 146 -13.28 3.72 -10.18
CA LEU A 146 -12.09 2.89 -10.02
C LEU A 146 -12.29 1.84 -8.92
N GLU A 147 -11.38 0.88 -8.83
CA GLU A 147 -11.31 -0.01 -7.66
C GLU A 147 -10.97 0.78 -6.38
N ASN A 148 -11.42 0.24 -5.25
CA ASN A 148 -11.14 0.84 -3.95
C ASN A 148 -9.64 0.87 -3.65
N LEU A 149 -9.18 2.00 -3.11
CA LEU A 149 -7.81 2.15 -2.64
C LEU A 149 -7.71 1.83 -1.15
N GLU A 150 -6.81 0.91 -0.78
CA GLU A 150 -6.50 0.60 0.61
C GLU A 150 -5.16 1.21 1.02
N ILE A 151 -5.13 1.93 2.14
CA ILE A 151 -3.92 2.26 2.90
C ILE A 151 -3.82 1.29 4.07
N ALA A 152 -2.80 0.45 4.05
CA ALA A 152 -2.63 -0.65 4.98
C ALA A 152 -1.42 -0.41 5.91
N PHE A 153 -1.36 -1.17 7.02
CA PHE A 153 -0.21 -1.17 7.92
C PHE A 153 1.13 -1.40 7.18
N SER A 154 1.15 -2.30 6.19
CA SER A 154 2.35 -2.64 5.43
C SER A 154 2.94 -1.48 4.61
N ASP A 155 2.16 -0.40 4.36
CA ASP A 155 2.65 0.81 3.71
C ASP A 155 3.60 1.60 4.60
N PHE A 156 3.47 1.50 5.93
CA PHE A 156 4.29 2.19 6.92
C PHE A 156 5.49 1.36 7.41
N VAL A 157 5.65 0.15 6.87
CA VAL A 157 6.58 -0.87 7.41
C VAL A 157 7.73 -1.12 6.45
N SER A 158 8.95 -0.92 6.94
CA SER A 158 10.18 -1.21 6.19
C SER A 158 10.84 -2.50 6.66
N LYS A 159 11.02 -3.44 5.72
CA LYS A 159 11.74 -4.70 5.92
C LYS A 159 13.13 -4.43 6.49
N THR A 160 13.43 -4.99 7.66
CA THR A 160 14.68 -4.77 8.37
C THR A 160 15.25 -6.11 8.81
N THR A 161 16.50 -6.40 8.44
CA THR A 161 17.19 -7.65 8.83
C THR A 161 18.02 -7.41 10.08
N PRO A 162 17.65 -7.97 11.26
CA PRO A 162 18.50 -7.91 12.43
C PRO A 162 19.69 -8.87 12.28
N PRO A 163 20.85 -8.57 12.89
CA PRO A 163 22.00 -9.48 12.87
C PRO A 163 21.72 -10.84 13.51
N ASP A 164 20.96 -10.83 14.61
CA ASP A 164 20.50 -12.03 15.32
C ASP A 164 19.10 -11.75 15.88
N PHE A 165 18.08 -12.30 15.22
CA PHE A 165 16.68 -12.07 15.60
C PHE A 165 16.40 -12.55 17.03
N ARG A 166 16.95 -13.70 17.44
CA ARG A 166 16.66 -14.28 18.77
C ARG A 166 17.25 -13.44 19.88
N ASN A 167 18.49 -12.96 19.68
CA ASN A 167 19.15 -12.10 20.64
C ASN A 167 18.41 -10.75 20.76
N VAL A 168 18.08 -10.10 19.64
CA VAL A 168 17.33 -8.83 19.67
C VAL A 168 15.95 -9.04 20.31
N TRP A 169 15.25 -10.13 19.98
CA TRP A 169 13.95 -10.47 20.58
C TRP A 169 14.00 -10.58 22.10
N ASN A 170 15.01 -11.28 22.63
CA ASN A 170 15.16 -11.49 24.07
C ASN A 170 15.53 -10.19 24.79
N ASN A 171 16.53 -9.47 24.27
CA ASN A 171 16.99 -8.21 24.88
C ASN A 171 15.90 -7.14 24.86
N LEU A 172 15.09 -7.09 23.80
CA LEU A 172 13.98 -6.14 23.69
C LEU A 172 12.95 -6.33 24.83
N SER A 173 12.78 -7.58 25.32
CA SER A 173 11.95 -7.89 26.49
C SER A 173 12.49 -7.28 27.78
N GLU A 174 13.81 -7.34 27.96
CA GLU A 174 14.50 -6.84 29.16
C GLU A 174 14.56 -5.32 29.17
N ASP A 175 14.60 -4.73 27.97
CA ASP A 175 14.62 -3.28 27.70
C ASP A 175 13.24 -2.59 27.83
N GLY A 176 12.25 -3.27 28.42
CA GLY A 176 10.92 -2.70 28.68
C GLY A 176 10.03 -2.55 27.44
N ALA A 177 10.19 -3.41 26.44
CA ALA A 177 9.27 -3.42 25.30
C ALA A 177 7.87 -3.90 25.67
N HIS A 178 6.90 -3.40 24.92
CA HIS A 178 5.52 -3.85 24.97
C HIS A 178 5.38 -5.14 24.16
N GLU A 179 4.58 -6.07 24.67
CA GLU A 179 4.27 -7.34 24.03
C GLU A 179 2.76 -7.43 23.77
N CYS A 180 2.38 -7.62 22.51
CA CYS A 180 0.99 -7.77 22.09
C CYS A 180 0.78 -9.15 21.46
N HIS A 181 -0.45 -9.67 21.57
CA HIS A 181 -0.81 -11.01 21.10
C HIS A 181 -2.08 -10.99 20.25
N GLY A 182 -2.06 -11.76 19.17
CA GLY A 182 -3.22 -12.02 18.32
C GLY A 182 -3.41 -13.51 18.03
N SER A 183 -4.64 -13.90 17.70
CA SER A 183 -4.96 -15.26 17.27
C SER A 183 -5.95 -15.22 16.12
N TYR A 184 -5.59 -15.84 15.00
CA TYR A 184 -6.33 -15.75 13.74
C TYR A 184 -6.57 -17.14 13.17
N GLU A 185 -7.72 -17.30 12.53
CA GLU A 185 -8.04 -18.46 11.71
C GLU A 185 -7.86 -18.06 10.24
N LEU A 186 -6.81 -18.60 9.62
CA LEU A 186 -6.49 -18.32 8.23
C LEU A 186 -7.26 -19.29 7.33
N GLN A 187 -7.95 -18.75 6.33
CA GLN A 187 -8.65 -19.51 5.28
C GLN A 187 -7.67 -20.08 4.24
N CYS A 188 -6.63 -20.76 4.72
CA CYS A 188 -5.63 -21.45 3.90
C CYS A 188 -5.69 -22.94 4.20
N GLU A 189 -5.55 -23.78 3.19
CA GLU A 189 -5.65 -25.24 3.37
C GLU A 189 -4.41 -25.83 4.04
N SER A 190 -3.25 -25.16 3.92
CA SER A 190 -1.98 -25.63 4.48
C SER A 190 -1.10 -24.49 5.00
N ILE A 191 -0.19 -24.81 5.92
CA ILE A 191 0.87 -23.88 6.35
C ILE A 191 1.74 -23.41 5.16
N SER A 192 1.97 -24.27 4.16
CA SER A 192 2.75 -23.91 2.97
C SER A 192 2.10 -22.80 2.15
N GLU A 193 0.78 -22.74 2.13
CA GLU A 193 -0.01 -21.70 1.48
C GLU A 193 -0.11 -20.44 2.36
N ALA A 194 -0.36 -20.63 3.66
CA ALA A 194 -0.49 -19.54 4.61
C ALA A 194 0.80 -18.71 4.75
N LEU A 195 1.97 -19.35 4.70
CA LEU A 195 3.25 -18.68 4.96
C LEU A 195 3.54 -17.48 4.05
N PRO A 196 3.49 -17.58 2.71
CA PRO A 196 3.67 -16.43 1.83
C PRO A 196 2.57 -15.38 2.00
N ALA A 197 1.33 -15.77 2.27
CA ALA A 197 0.22 -14.85 2.50
C ALA A 197 0.46 -14.00 3.76
N VAL A 198 0.86 -14.62 4.87
CA VAL A 198 1.20 -13.94 6.14
C VAL A 198 2.38 -12.98 5.96
N ILE A 199 3.45 -13.41 5.27
CA ILE A 199 4.61 -12.55 4.97
C ILE A 199 4.20 -11.36 4.09
N GLY A 200 3.31 -11.59 3.13
CA GLY A 200 2.75 -10.57 2.26
C GLY A 200 1.94 -9.53 3.03
N ALA A 201 0.97 -9.98 3.83
CA ALA A 201 0.06 -9.14 4.59
C ALA A 201 0.80 -8.19 5.55
N PHE A 202 1.73 -8.71 6.35
CA PHE A 202 2.49 -7.86 7.29
C PHE A 202 3.57 -7.01 6.61
N GLY A 203 4.02 -7.38 5.41
CA GLY A 203 5.09 -6.66 4.70
C GLY A 203 6.46 -6.69 5.40
N MET A 204 6.65 -7.55 6.40
CA MET A 204 7.87 -7.62 7.23
C MET A 204 8.98 -8.49 6.59
N GLN A 205 10.19 -8.40 7.13
CA GLN A 205 11.33 -9.21 6.71
C GLN A 205 11.33 -10.54 7.46
N PRO A 206 11.16 -11.69 6.78
CA PRO A 206 11.38 -12.98 7.43
C PRO A 206 12.85 -13.12 7.85
N CYS A 207 13.07 -13.73 9.02
CA CYS A 207 14.37 -13.87 9.66
C CYS A 207 14.72 -15.35 9.89
N ASP A 208 16.00 -15.63 10.14
CA ASP A 208 16.53 -16.96 10.51
C ASP A 208 16.19 -18.11 9.53
N GLY A 209 15.84 -17.80 8.27
CA GLY A 209 15.41 -18.80 7.28
C GLY A 209 14.01 -19.38 7.53
N THR A 210 13.22 -18.75 8.41
CA THR A 210 11.88 -19.22 8.81
C THR A 210 10.81 -18.97 7.74
N GLU A 211 11.14 -18.33 6.61
CA GLU A 211 10.30 -18.31 5.42
C GLU A 211 10.23 -19.65 4.68
N ARG A 212 11.03 -20.64 5.10
CA ARG A 212 11.07 -21.97 4.51
C ARG A 212 10.50 -23.00 5.49
N ILE A 213 9.65 -23.87 4.99
CA ILE A 213 9.15 -25.03 5.73
C ILE A 213 10.00 -26.27 5.43
N SER A 214 10.08 -27.19 6.38
CA SER A 214 10.85 -28.44 6.23
C SER A 214 10.18 -29.45 5.29
N SER A 215 8.84 -29.45 5.24
CA SER A 215 8.04 -30.29 4.35
C SER A 215 6.67 -29.66 4.11
N PRO A 216 5.96 -29.97 2.99
CA PRO A 216 4.64 -29.42 2.72
C PRO A 216 3.59 -29.73 3.79
N ASP A 217 3.65 -30.92 4.40
CA ASP A 217 2.65 -31.41 5.37
C ASP A 217 2.98 -31.07 6.84
N VAL A 218 3.78 -30.02 7.08
CA VAL A 218 4.14 -29.63 8.45
C VAL A 218 2.88 -29.32 9.28
N GLN A 219 2.85 -29.82 10.51
CA GLN A 219 1.71 -29.59 11.42
C GLN A 219 1.88 -28.33 12.28
N GLY A 220 3.08 -27.76 12.30
CA GLY A 220 3.36 -26.51 12.99
C GLY A 220 4.63 -25.85 12.48
N HIS A 221 4.65 -24.52 12.50
CA HIS A 221 5.76 -23.71 12.03
C HIS A 221 5.91 -22.45 12.86
N MET A 222 7.15 -21.96 13.02
CA MET A 222 7.43 -20.70 13.70
C MET A 222 8.08 -19.75 12.71
N LEU A 223 7.35 -18.71 12.33
CA LEU A 223 7.82 -17.63 11.48
C LEU A 223 8.35 -16.48 12.35
N HIS A 224 9.57 -16.03 12.07
CA HIS A 224 10.19 -14.86 12.68
C HIS A 224 10.21 -13.72 11.67
N MET A 225 9.72 -12.55 12.06
CA MET A 225 9.64 -11.38 11.19
C MET A 225 10.15 -10.13 11.89
N SER A 226 10.82 -9.25 11.15
CA SER A 226 11.36 -8.00 11.65
C SER A 226 11.06 -6.85 10.68
N ALA A 227 10.78 -5.68 11.23
CA ALA A 227 10.62 -4.47 10.45
C ALA A 227 10.88 -3.22 11.27
N THR A 228 10.89 -2.08 10.57
CA THR A 228 10.88 -0.76 11.18
C THR A 228 9.61 -0.04 10.73
N PHE A 229 8.77 0.32 11.68
CA PHE A 229 7.55 1.08 11.46
C PHE A 229 7.84 2.58 11.52
N ASP A 230 7.29 3.29 10.54
CA ASP A 230 7.44 4.73 10.37
C ASP A 230 8.90 5.22 10.34
N GLY A 231 9.81 4.35 9.90
CA GLY A 231 11.25 4.63 9.86
C GLY A 231 11.95 4.74 11.22
N VAL A 232 11.23 4.61 12.34
CA VAL A 232 11.77 4.83 13.69
C VAL A 232 11.63 3.61 14.59
N SER A 233 10.43 3.01 14.64
CA SER A 233 10.11 2.00 15.66
C SER A 233 10.43 0.59 15.18
N HIS A 234 11.39 -0.08 15.81
CA HIS A 234 11.65 -1.49 15.51
C HIS A 234 10.51 -2.38 16.00
N ILE A 235 10.07 -3.27 15.13
CA ILE A 235 9.02 -4.25 15.38
C ILE A 235 9.60 -5.64 15.11
N LEU A 236 9.47 -6.52 16.09
CA LEU A 236 9.72 -7.94 15.91
C LEU A 236 8.41 -8.69 16.10
N ALA A 237 8.20 -9.72 15.28
CA ALA A 237 7.04 -10.58 15.37
C ALA A 237 7.44 -12.06 15.33
N ARG A 238 6.76 -12.86 16.14
CA ARG A 238 6.76 -14.32 16.08
C ARG A 238 5.36 -14.80 15.77
N ALA A 239 5.20 -15.44 14.62
CA ALA A 239 3.94 -16.06 14.22
C ALA A 239 4.08 -17.59 14.33
N LYS A 240 3.34 -18.19 15.26
CA LYS A 240 3.23 -19.64 15.40
C LYS A 240 2.02 -20.12 14.60
N LEU A 241 2.29 -20.82 13.50
CA LEU A 241 1.26 -21.44 12.66
C LEU A 241 1.05 -22.90 13.09
N VAL A 242 -0.20 -23.33 13.15
CA VAL A 242 -0.58 -24.70 13.51
C VAL A 242 -1.66 -25.19 12.55
N GLN A 243 -1.40 -26.34 11.91
CA GLN A 243 -2.36 -26.99 11.02
C GLN A 243 -3.53 -27.57 11.82
N ARG A 244 -4.75 -27.33 11.35
CA ARG A 244 -6.00 -27.87 11.92
C ARG A 244 -6.92 -28.32 10.80
N SER A 245 -6.79 -29.58 10.40
CA SER A 245 -7.54 -30.15 9.27
C SER A 245 -7.37 -29.31 7.99
N LYS A 246 -8.37 -28.48 7.63
CA LYS A 246 -8.39 -27.64 6.43
C LYS A 246 -8.21 -26.14 6.71
N ILE A 247 -7.87 -25.77 7.94
CA ILE A 247 -7.60 -24.39 8.34
C ILE A 247 -6.23 -24.31 9.02
N VAL A 248 -5.65 -23.10 9.02
CA VAL A 248 -4.41 -22.81 9.75
C VAL A 248 -4.70 -21.81 10.85
N ILE A 249 -4.35 -22.17 12.09
CA ILE A 249 -4.43 -21.24 13.22
C ILE A 249 -3.09 -20.55 13.39
N MET A 250 -3.08 -19.23 13.35
CA MET A 250 -1.89 -18.41 13.61
C MET A 250 -2.02 -17.75 14.98
N LYS A 251 -1.00 -17.91 15.82
CA LYS A 251 -0.81 -17.12 17.05
C LYS A 251 0.34 -16.15 16.83
N LEU A 252 0.03 -14.86 16.87
CA LEU A 252 0.99 -13.79 16.68
C LEU A 252 1.42 -13.22 18.02
N MET A 253 2.71 -12.94 18.15
CA MET A 253 3.30 -12.22 19.27
C MET A 253 4.21 -11.13 18.69
N VAL A 254 3.98 -9.89 19.08
CA VAL A 254 4.68 -8.72 18.55
C VAL A 254 5.35 -7.98 19.69
N ARG A 255 6.60 -7.55 19.49
CA ARG A 255 7.35 -6.71 20.43
C ARG A 255 7.83 -5.44 19.78
N SER A 256 7.63 -4.32 20.49
CA SER A 256 8.22 -3.02 20.15
C SER A 256 8.36 -2.15 21.39
N LYS A 257 9.28 -1.16 21.34
CA LYS A 257 9.32 -0.08 22.34
C LYS A 257 8.17 0.93 22.15
N ASN A 258 7.48 0.87 21.02
CA ASN A 258 6.27 1.64 20.74
C ASN A 258 5.06 0.70 20.88
N GLU A 259 4.24 0.92 21.91
CA GLU A 259 3.07 0.10 22.19
C GLU A 259 2.05 0.13 21.04
N ASP A 260 1.77 1.32 20.51
CA ASP A 260 0.78 1.51 19.44
C ASP A 260 1.22 0.79 18.16
N ALA A 261 2.51 0.87 17.84
CA ALA A 261 3.08 0.12 16.71
C ALA A 261 2.92 -1.41 16.89
N ALA A 262 3.05 -1.93 18.13
CA ALA A 262 2.86 -3.36 18.39
C ALA A 262 1.38 -3.78 18.33
N LYS A 263 0.47 -2.94 18.81
CA LYS A 263 -0.99 -3.16 18.72
C LYS A 263 -1.47 -3.15 17.28
N LEU A 264 -1.05 -2.17 16.49
CA LEU A 264 -1.41 -2.05 15.08
C LEU A 264 -1.06 -3.29 14.27
N VAL A 265 0.12 -3.89 14.50
CA VAL A 265 0.49 -5.15 13.82
C VAL A 265 -0.46 -6.28 14.19
N VAL A 266 -0.92 -6.33 15.44
CA VAL A 266 -1.87 -7.35 15.89
C VAL A 266 -3.28 -7.06 15.37
N GLU A 267 -3.63 -5.82 15.13
CA GLU A 267 -4.98 -5.45 14.65
C GLU A 267 -5.07 -5.44 13.11
N SER A 268 -3.95 -5.52 12.39
CA SER A 268 -3.90 -5.38 10.94
C SER A 268 -4.29 -6.63 10.12
N LEU A 269 -4.83 -7.69 10.73
CA LEU A 269 -5.08 -8.98 10.06
C LEU A 269 -6.39 -9.64 10.50
#